data_AF-A0A7C5KBT9-F1
#
_entry.id   AF-A0A7C5KBT9-F1
#
_cell.length_a   1.000
_cell.length_b   1.000
_cell.length_c   1.000
_cell.angle_alpha   90.00
_cell.angle_beta   90.00
_cell.angle_gamma   90.00
#
_symmetry.space_group_name_H-M   'P 1'
#
loop_
_entity.id
_entity.type
_entity.pdbx_description
1 polymer ?
#
loop_
_entity_poly.entity_id
_entity_poly.type
_entity_poly.pdbx_seq_one_letter_code
_entity_poly.pdbx_strand_id
1 'polypeptide(L)'
;MEESLTNDSKYQQRFRYLGFSVEDLQRMAKFRPYFEKRADSFVKKFYDHITSFSNLKEIIDKNSTIERLSKTMKDYFISLTSPVIDEEYFQRRLFVGKRHQLIGLYPSWYLGAYRLYFEEISSIVHEVEKDEVEFVKSFSAFVKRIILDIQLIIDNYFAEQLEHIIKTQEQVGEAVKVVESIAGRTNILSLNASIEAARAGEAGRTFAVVAKEVRKLAEDSSRSSKKIMEMIDKNMREIRQIKYQEETS
;
A
#
# COMPACT_ATOMS: atom_id res chain seq x y z
N MET A 1 18.23 29.24 5.66
CA MET A 1 17.29 28.24 6.22
C MET A 1 18.16 27.23 6.95
N GLU A 2 17.89 26.98 8.23
CA GLU A 2 18.68 26.04 9.03
C GLU A 2 18.41 24.61 8.55
N GLU A 3 19.46 23.81 8.32
CA GLU A 3 19.31 22.42 7.92
C GLU A 3 18.79 21.60 9.10
N SER A 4 17.74 20.81 8.87
CA SER A 4 17.09 20.11 9.96
C SER A 4 16.41 18.81 9.50
N LEU A 5 16.49 17.82 10.38
CA LEU A 5 15.64 16.65 10.38
C LEU A 5 14.48 16.90 11.36
N THR A 6 13.27 16.46 11.02
CA THR A 6 12.11 16.54 11.91
C THR A 6 12.40 15.89 13.26
N ASN A 7 11.91 16.47 14.34
CA ASN A 7 12.00 15.92 15.69
C ASN A 7 10.90 14.89 16.01
N ASP A 8 10.04 14.56 15.03
CA ASP A 8 8.99 13.55 15.21
C ASP A 8 9.62 12.17 15.51
N SER A 9 9.29 11.64 16.69
CA SER A 9 9.80 10.37 17.20
C SER A 9 9.52 9.19 16.27
N LYS A 10 8.46 9.27 15.46
CA LYS A 10 8.09 8.28 14.45
C LYS A 10 9.19 8.06 13.42
N TYR A 11 9.88 9.12 12.98
CA TYR A 11 10.88 9.03 11.91
C TYR A 11 12.32 8.96 12.44
N GLN A 12 12.54 9.33 13.70
CA GLN A 12 13.85 9.30 14.34
C GLN A 12 14.49 7.90 14.35
N GLN A 13 13.71 6.84 14.53
CA GLN A 13 14.23 5.47 14.45
C GLN A 13 14.74 5.14 13.04
N ARG A 14 14.02 5.58 12.00
CA ARG A 14 14.41 5.37 10.60
C ARG A 14 15.68 6.13 10.23
N PHE A 15 15.80 7.38 10.67
CA PHE A 15 17.03 8.15 10.47
C PHE A 15 18.24 7.45 11.11
N ARG A 16 18.10 6.97 12.36
CA ARG A 16 19.15 6.19 13.02
C ARG A 16 19.48 4.91 12.28
N TYR A 17 18.47 4.15 11.85
CA TYR A 17 18.66 2.91 11.10
C TYR A 17 19.40 3.12 9.77
N LEU A 18 19.04 4.19 9.04
CA LEU A 18 19.68 4.55 7.77
C LEU A 18 21.05 5.24 7.95
N GLY A 19 21.41 5.62 9.18
CA GLY A 19 22.53 6.51 9.45
C GLY A 19 22.40 7.84 8.71
N PHE A 20 21.17 8.36 8.58
CA PHE A 20 20.86 9.59 7.87
C PHE A 20 20.93 10.78 8.83
N SER A 21 21.85 11.70 8.58
CA SER A 21 22.16 12.82 9.47
C SER A 21 22.01 14.19 8.80
N VAL A 22 22.19 15.27 9.59
CA VAL A 22 22.16 16.65 9.07
C VAL A 22 23.34 16.91 8.14
N GLU A 23 24.50 16.26 8.35
CA GLU A 23 25.66 16.35 7.47
C GLU A 23 25.36 15.80 6.06
N ASP A 24 24.49 14.78 5.95
CA ASP A 24 24.02 14.28 4.66
C ASP A 24 23.16 15.35 3.95
N LEU A 25 22.30 16.08 4.69
CA LEU A 25 21.50 17.18 4.14
C LEU A 25 22.38 18.33 3.63
N GLN A 26 23.36 18.73 4.44
CA GLN A 26 24.39 19.72 4.09
C GLN A 26 25.11 19.37 2.80
N ARG A 27 25.51 18.10 2.69
CA ARG A 27 26.20 17.58 1.53
C ARG A 27 25.31 17.64 0.29
N MET A 28 24.08 17.15 0.39
CA MET A 28 23.12 17.16 -0.74
C MET A 28 22.75 18.58 -1.19
N ALA A 29 22.65 19.55 -0.28
CA ALA A 29 22.30 20.94 -0.61
C ALA A 29 23.27 21.58 -1.62
N LYS A 30 24.56 21.22 -1.58
CA LYS A 30 25.59 21.71 -2.52
C LYS A 30 25.33 21.30 -3.97
N PHE A 31 24.59 20.20 -4.18
CA PHE A 31 24.30 19.68 -5.52
C PHE A 31 23.10 20.35 -6.20
N ARG A 32 22.36 21.20 -5.48
CA ARG A 32 21.14 21.82 -6.00
C ARG A 32 21.29 22.48 -7.38
N PRO A 33 22.32 23.31 -7.66
CA PRO A 33 22.46 23.94 -8.97
C PRO A 33 22.65 22.93 -10.12
N TYR A 34 23.29 21.79 -9.85
CA TYR A 34 23.50 20.73 -10.83
C TYR A 34 22.20 19.96 -11.10
N PHE A 35 21.40 19.69 -10.08
CA PHE A 35 20.08 19.11 -10.24
C PHE A 35 19.17 20.05 -11.02
N GLU A 36 19.13 21.34 -10.70
CA GLU A 36 18.34 22.33 -11.44
C GLU A 36 18.72 22.40 -12.92
N LYS A 37 20.03 22.38 -13.22
CA LYS A 37 20.57 22.36 -14.59
C LYS A 37 20.20 21.09 -15.37
N ARG A 38 20.13 19.94 -14.70
CA ARG A 38 19.84 18.63 -15.34
C ARG A 38 18.37 18.21 -15.29
N ALA A 39 17.52 18.91 -14.55
CA ALA A 39 16.18 18.43 -14.27
C ALA A 39 15.31 18.28 -15.54
N ASP A 40 15.40 19.21 -16.49
CA ASP A 40 14.62 19.13 -17.74
C ASP A 40 15.04 17.93 -18.60
N SER A 41 16.34 17.66 -18.72
CA SER A 41 16.84 16.52 -19.48
C SER A 41 16.55 15.20 -18.79
N PHE A 42 16.64 15.15 -17.46
CA PHE A 42 16.25 13.99 -16.65
C PHE A 42 14.77 13.66 -16.84
N VAL A 43 13.87 14.63 -16.68
CA VAL A 43 12.42 14.44 -16.80
C VAL A 43 12.04 13.96 -18.20
N LYS A 44 12.68 14.51 -19.25
CA LYS A 44 12.49 14.02 -20.62
C LYS A 44 12.88 12.55 -20.75
N LYS A 45 14.10 12.17 -20.32
CA LYS A 45 14.57 10.77 -20.35
C LYS A 45 13.63 9.85 -19.55
N PHE A 46 13.14 10.33 -18.41
CA PHE A 46 12.24 9.60 -17.54
C PHE A 46 10.92 9.25 -18.23
N TYR A 47 10.24 10.22 -18.83
CA TYR A 47 8.99 9.96 -19.54
C TYR A 47 9.19 9.25 -20.87
N ASP A 48 10.28 9.51 -21.60
CA ASP A 48 10.64 8.74 -22.79
C ASP A 48 10.78 7.24 -22.43
N HIS A 49 11.42 6.92 -21.30
CA HIS A 49 11.55 5.55 -20.83
C HIS A 49 10.21 4.95 -20.39
N ILE A 50 9.47 5.63 -19.51
CA ILE A 50 8.21 5.08 -18.97
C ILE A 50 7.16 4.89 -20.07
N THR A 51 7.07 5.82 -21.03
CA THR A 51 6.09 5.73 -22.12
C THR A 51 6.47 4.73 -23.20
N SER A 52 7.69 4.17 -23.18
CA SER A 52 8.04 3.01 -23.99
C SER A 52 7.30 1.73 -23.56
N PHE A 53 6.74 1.71 -22.34
CA PHE A 53 5.88 0.64 -21.85
C PHE A 53 4.41 1.02 -22.02
N SER A 54 3.69 0.29 -22.87
CA SER A 54 2.32 0.61 -23.25
C SER A 54 1.36 0.68 -22.05
N ASN A 55 1.49 -0.23 -21.10
CA ASN A 55 0.69 -0.26 -19.87
C ASN A 55 0.90 1.00 -19.00
N LEU A 56 2.14 1.49 -18.89
CA LEU A 56 2.43 2.70 -18.12
C LEU A 56 1.98 3.96 -18.85
N LYS A 57 2.14 3.99 -20.18
CA LYS A 57 1.61 5.05 -21.02
C LYS A 57 0.09 5.17 -20.87
N GLU A 58 -0.62 4.05 -20.90
CA GLU A 58 -2.08 4.03 -20.73
C GLU A 58 -2.51 4.58 -19.36
N ILE A 59 -1.80 4.23 -18.28
CA ILE A 59 -2.04 4.78 -16.95
C ILE A 59 -1.87 6.31 -16.97
N ILE A 60 -0.81 6.81 -17.61
CA ILE A 60 -0.58 8.26 -17.72
C ILE A 60 -1.71 8.92 -18.51
N ASP A 61 -2.02 8.43 -19.71
CA ASP A 61 -3.02 9.02 -20.61
C ASP A 61 -4.42 9.09 -19.96
N LYS A 62 -4.78 8.09 -19.14
CA LYS A 62 -6.06 8.07 -18.41
C LYS A 62 -6.15 9.06 -17.25
N ASN A 63 -5.02 9.42 -16.65
CA ASN A 63 -5.01 10.15 -15.37
C ASN A 63 -4.39 11.55 -15.46
N SER A 64 -3.61 11.86 -16.50
CA SER A 64 -2.85 13.10 -16.63
C SER A 64 -2.30 13.33 -18.03
N THR A 65 -1.44 14.34 -18.17
CA THR A 65 -0.59 14.55 -19.34
C THR A 65 0.89 14.55 -18.95
N ILE A 66 1.76 14.16 -19.88
CA ILE A 66 3.22 14.20 -19.68
C ILE A 66 3.68 15.61 -19.34
N GLU A 67 3.12 16.65 -19.96
CA GLU A 67 3.48 18.04 -19.67
C GLU A 67 3.21 18.41 -18.20
N ARG A 68 2.04 18.04 -17.68
CA ARG A 68 1.67 18.34 -16.29
C ARG A 68 2.53 17.54 -15.31
N LEU A 69 2.71 16.24 -15.58
CA LEU A 69 3.50 15.39 -14.69
C LEU A 69 4.99 15.75 -14.70
N SER A 70 5.52 16.18 -15.85
CA SER A 70 6.89 16.67 -16.00
C SER A 70 7.21 17.81 -15.03
N LYS A 71 6.28 18.73 -14.80
CA LYS A 71 6.46 19.83 -13.82
C LYS A 71 6.63 19.28 -12.41
N THR A 72 5.71 18.42 -11.98
CA THR A 72 5.78 17.80 -10.64
C THR A 72 7.00 16.87 -10.47
N MET A 73 7.43 16.21 -11.53
CA MET A 73 8.59 15.32 -11.52
C MET A 73 9.90 16.11 -11.41
N LYS A 74 9.97 17.27 -12.09
CA LYS A 74 11.07 18.22 -11.97
C LYS A 74 11.22 18.70 -10.52
N ASP A 75 10.11 19.09 -9.90
CA ASP A 75 10.10 19.53 -8.50
C ASP A 75 10.52 18.41 -7.55
N TYR A 76 10.05 17.18 -7.79
CA TYR A 76 10.47 16.02 -7.01
C TYR A 76 11.99 15.78 -7.13
N PHE A 77 12.54 15.76 -8.35
CA PHE A 77 13.97 15.53 -8.58
C PHE A 77 14.83 16.59 -7.88
N ILE A 78 14.49 17.87 -8.01
CA ILE A 78 15.21 18.96 -7.33
C ILE A 78 15.05 18.88 -5.80
N SER A 79 13.88 18.45 -5.31
CA SER A 79 13.65 18.31 -3.86
C SER A 79 14.57 17.29 -3.18
N LEU A 80 15.22 16.40 -3.93
CA LEU A 80 16.22 15.47 -3.39
C LEU A 80 17.44 16.19 -2.81
N THR A 81 17.71 17.43 -3.23
CA THR A 81 18.76 18.28 -2.66
C THR A 81 18.24 19.23 -1.56
N SER A 82 17.02 19.04 -1.08
CA SER A 82 16.46 19.90 -0.02
C SER A 82 17.29 19.76 1.26
N PRO A 83 17.68 20.88 1.90
CA PRO A 83 18.42 20.89 3.16
C PRO A 83 17.57 20.53 4.38
N VAL A 84 16.26 20.30 4.19
CA VAL A 84 15.30 20.04 5.27
C VAL A 84 14.46 18.80 4.94
N ILE A 85 14.21 18.00 5.98
CA ILE A 85 13.20 16.95 6.02
C ILE A 85 12.27 17.27 7.21
N ASP A 86 11.18 17.95 6.91
CA ASP A 86 10.16 18.39 7.84
C ASP A 86 8.84 17.62 7.61
N GLU A 87 7.79 18.00 8.33
CA GLU A 87 6.47 17.39 8.16
C GLU A 87 5.94 17.54 6.72
N GLU A 88 6.20 18.68 6.06
CA GLU A 88 5.78 18.91 4.68
C GLU A 88 6.45 17.92 3.72
N TYR A 89 7.73 17.59 3.93
CA TYR A 89 8.41 16.53 3.18
C TYR A 89 7.63 15.20 3.24
N PHE A 90 7.29 14.73 4.44
CA PHE A 90 6.58 13.46 4.62
C PHE A 90 5.19 13.49 4.00
N GLN A 91 4.42 14.57 4.23
CA GLN A 91 3.09 14.72 3.65
C GLN A 91 3.11 14.66 2.13
N ARG A 92 4.09 15.33 1.49
CA ARG A 92 4.27 15.27 0.04
C ARG A 92 4.60 13.86 -0.43
N ARG A 93 5.51 13.14 0.23
CA ARG A 93 5.88 11.76 -0.16
C ARG A 93 4.74 10.77 0.00
N LEU A 94 4.02 10.83 1.13
CA LEU A 94 2.84 10.01 1.38
C LEU A 94 1.73 10.30 0.37
N PHE A 95 1.48 11.58 0.07
CA PHE A 95 0.51 11.98 -0.95
C PHE A 95 0.84 11.38 -2.31
N VAL A 96 2.10 11.49 -2.76
CA VAL A 96 2.55 10.93 -4.04
C VAL A 96 2.38 9.40 -4.05
N GLY A 97 2.74 8.70 -2.97
CA GLY A 97 2.53 7.26 -2.82
C GLY A 97 1.06 6.87 -2.99
N LYS A 98 0.16 7.56 -2.27
CA LYS A 98 -1.29 7.35 -2.36
C LYS A 98 -1.85 7.62 -3.76
N ARG A 99 -1.36 8.65 -4.46
CA ARG A 99 -1.78 8.94 -5.85
C ARG A 99 -1.39 7.82 -6.81
N HIS A 100 -0.18 7.28 -6.72
CA HIS A 100 0.26 6.17 -7.57
C HIS A 100 -0.54 4.89 -7.32
N GLN A 101 -0.86 4.61 -6.06
CA GLN A 101 -1.72 3.49 -5.72
C GLN A 101 -3.14 3.64 -6.29
N LEU A 102 -3.76 4.82 -6.14
CA LEU A 102 -5.11 5.10 -6.61
C LEU A 102 -5.27 4.95 -8.14
N ILE A 103 -4.22 5.24 -8.91
CA ILE A 103 -4.21 5.06 -10.37
C ILE A 103 -3.84 3.62 -10.79
N GLY A 104 -3.67 2.71 -9.83
CA GLY A 104 -3.34 1.31 -10.09
C GLY A 104 -1.89 1.07 -10.51
N LEU A 105 -0.96 1.98 -10.19
CA LEU A 105 0.46 1.74 -10.48
C LEU A 105 0.99 0.66 -9.53
N TYR A 106 1.36 -0.49 -10.08
CA TYR A 106 1.92 -1.58 -9.31
C TYR A 106 3.32 -1.22 -8.75
N PRO A 107 3.65 -1.57 -7.49
CA PRO A 107 4.88 -1.13 -6.83
C PRO A 107 6.17 -1.42 -7.58
N SER A 108 6.28 -2.55 -8.31
CA SER A 108 7.52 -2.89 -9.01
C SER A 108 7.90 -1.87 -10.10
N TRP A 109 6.91 -1.28 -10.78
CA TRP A 109 7.15 -0.22 -11.77
C TRP A 109 7.59 1.08 -11.09
N TYR A 110 6.98 1.40 -9.95
CA TYR A 110 7.34 2.58 -9.18
C TYR A 110 8.76 2.44 -8.61
N LEU A 111 9.07 1.31 -7.96
CA LEU A 111 10.40 1.04 -7.41
C LEU A 111 11.46 0.95 -8.52
N GLY A 112 11.13 0.34 -9.66
CA GLY A 112 12.02 0.26 -10.82
C GLY A 112 12.39 1.63 -11.39
N ALA A 113 11.50 2.62 -11.30
CA ALA A 113 11.75 3.97 -11.75
C ALA A 113 12.91 4.65 -11.00
N TYR A 114 13.16 4.27 -9.73
CA TYR A 114 14.30 4.78 -8.95
C TYR A 114 15.67 4.46 -9.56
N ARG A 115 15.78 3.43 -10.42
CA ARG A 115 17.00 3.15 -11.18
C ARG A 115 17.47 4.36 -11.99
N LEU A 116 16.54 5.09 -12.62
CA LEU A 116 16.86 6.30 -13.40
C LEU A 116 17.40 7.42 -12.52
N TYR A 117 16.89 7.54 -11.29
CA TYR A 117 17.39 8.49 -10.32
C TYR A 117 18.79 8.13 -9.89
N PHE A 118 19.05 6.88 -9.51
CA PHE A 118 20.39 6.46 -9.11
C PHE A 118 21.43 6.70 -10.20
N GLU A 119 21.09 6.42 -11.46
CA GLU A 119 21.97 6.69 -12.60
C GLU A 119 22.28 8.18 -12.77
N GLU A 120 21.25 9.04 -12.77
CA GLU A 120 21.44 10.48 -12.97
C GLU A 120 22.15 11.13 -11.76
N ILE A 121 21.79 10.73 -10.53
CA ILE A 121 22.44 11.19 -9.30
C ILE A 121 23.92 10.76 -9.30
N SER A 122 24.22 9.51 -9.64
CA SER A 122 25.60 9.02 -9.73
C SER A 122 26.41 9.85 -10.74
N SER A 123 25.82 10.12 -11.91
CA SER A 123 26.44 10.97 -12.93
C SER A 123 26.70 12.40 -12.44
N ILE A 124 25.75 13.02 -11.74
CA ILE A 124 25.91 14.37 -11.17
C ILE A 124 26.99 14.37 -10.09
N VAL A 125 26.94 13.41 -9.15
CA VAL A 125 27.91 13.35 -8.05
C VAL A 125 29.31 13.10 -8.59
N HIS A 126 29.48 12.23 -9.58
CA HIS A 126 30.77 11.99 -10.23
C HIS A 126 31.29 13.21 -11.02
N GLU A 127 30.40 14.06 -11.54
CA GLU A 127 30.80 15.31 -12.20
C GLU A 127 31.46 16.28 -11.21
N VAL A 128 30.89 16.39 -10.00
CA VAL A 128 31.31 17.37 -8.98
C VAL A 128 32.42 16.83 -8.08
N GLU A 129 32.26 15.62 -7.55
CA GLU A 129 33.18 14.99 -6.62
C GLU A 129 34.14 14.07 -7.40
N LYS A 130 35.35 14.58 -7.67
CA LYS A 130 36.40 13.82 -8.35
C LYS A 130 37.18 12.91 -7.41
N ASP A 131 37.19 13.23 -6.12
CA ASP A 131 37.74 12.38 -5.09
C ASP A 131 36.80 11.20 -4.81
N GLU A 132 37.35 9.99 -4.77
CA GLU A 132 36.57 8.76 -4.61
C GLU A 132 35.85 8.69 -3.25
N VAL A 133 36.50 9.18 -2.19
CA VAL A 133 35.94 9.16 -0.84
C VAL A 133 34.78 10.15 -0.73
N GLU A 134 34.93 11.35 -1.27
CA GLU A 134 33.85 12.35 -1.29
C GLU A 134 32.71 11.95 -2.23
N PHE A 135 33.01 11.29 -3.36
CA PHE A 135 31.99 10.68 -4.23
C PHE A 135 31.14 9.67 -3.44
N VAL A 136 31.77 8.73 -2.74
CA VAL A 136 31.07 7.70 -1.97
C VAL A 136 30.20 8.33 -0.87
N LYS A 137 30.72 9.33 -0.15
CA LYS A 137 29.94 10.04 0.89
C LYS A 137 28.73 10.77 0.30
N SER A 138 28.93 11.51 -0.79
CA SER A 138 27.86 12.29 -1.44
C SER A 138 26.82 11.39 -2.09
N PHE A 139 27.24 10.34 -2.78
CA PHE A 139 26.31 9.37 -3.36
C PHE A 139 25.55 8.59 -2.27
N SER A 140 26.23 8.18 -1.19
CA SER A 140 25.59 7.51 -0.05
C SER A 140 24.52 8.37 0.62
N ALA A 141 24.74 9.68 0.78
CA ALA A 141 23.72 10.61 1.29
C ALA A 141 22.42 10.57 0.46
N PHE A 142 22.54 10.59 -0.87
CA PHE A 142 21.38 10.44 -1.76
C PHE A 142 20.75 9.06 -1.68
N VAL A 143 21.54 7.99 -1.58
CA VAL A 143 21.03 6.63 -1.40
C VAL A 143 20.17 6.54 -0.15
N LYS A 144 20.64 7.06 1.00
CA LYS A 144 19.86 7.09 2.25
C LYS A 144 18.52 7.81 2.07
N ARG A 145 18.52 8.96 1.39
CA ARG A 145 17.29 9.72 1.11
C ARG A 145 16.31 8.96 0.21
N ILE A 146 16.80 8.32 -0.86
CA ILE A 146 15.95 7.54 -1.76
C ILE A 146 15.40 6.29 -1.05
N ILE A 147 16.20 5.63 -0.22
CA ILE A 147 15.74 4.50 0.58
C ILE A 147 14.64 4.94 1.56
N LEU A 148 14.79 6.11 2.19
CA LEU A 148 13.73 6.70 3.02
C LEU A 148 12.43 6.92 2.21
N ASP A 149 12.52 7.51 1.02
CA ASP A 149 11.35 7.72 0.15
C ASP A 149 10.68 6.39 -0.23
N ILE A 150 11.48 5.37 -0.56
CA ILE A 150 11.00 4.03 -0.88
C ILE A 150 10.28 3.40 0.33
N GLN A 151 10.84 3.50 1.55
CA GLN A 151 10.20 3.01 2.76
C GLN A 151 8.82 3.66 2.95
N LEU A 152 8.72 4.99 2.84
CA LEU A 152 7.45 5.71 2.99
C LEU A 152 6.41 5.30 1.95
N ILE A 153 6.82 5.07 0.70
CA ILE A 153 5.93 4.61 -0.37
C ILE A 153 5.43 3.20 -0.05
N ILE A 154 6.34 2.29 0.29
CA ILE A 154 6.02 0.89 0.56
C ILE A 154 5.05 0.79 1.73
N ASP A 155 5.30 1.50 2.83
CA ASP A 155 4.41 1.51 4.00
C ASP A 155 3.00 1.94 3.61
N ASN A 156 2.86 2.99 2.80
CA ASN A 156 1.54 3.44 2.34
C ASN A 156 0.83 2.37 1.50
N TYR A 157 1.54 1.71 0.58
CA TYR A 157 0.98 0.63 -0.22
C TYR A 157 0.56 -0.58 0.64
N PHE A 158 1.31 -0.90 1.70
CA PHE A 158 0.96 -1.98 2.62
C PHE A 158 -0.24 -1.61 3.50
N ALA A 159 -0.22 -0.43 4.12
CA ALA A 159 -1.28 0.04 5.01
C ALA A 159 -2.66 0.04 4.32
N GLU A 160 -2.72 0.55 3.09
CA GLU A 160 -3.97 0.61 2.33
C GLU A 160 -4.43 -0.77 1.83
N GLN A 161 -3.50 -1.65 1.44
CA GLN A 161 -3.86 -3.04 1.10
C GLN A 161 -4.44 -3.78 2.32
N LEU A 162 -3.84 -3.60 3.50
CA LEU A 162 -4.38 -4.17 4.74
C LEU A 162 -5.75 -3.59 5.07
N GLU A 163 -5.96 -2.29 4.89
CA GLU A 163 -7.27 -1.66 5.10
C GLU A 163 -8.34 -2.23 4.14
N HIS A 164 -8.00 -2.41 2.86
CA HIS A 164 -8.89 -3.02 1.89
C HIS A 164 -9.25 -4.47 2.27
N ILE A 165 -8.27 -5.25 2.74
CA ILE A 165 -8.50 -6.62 3.22
C ILE A 165 -9.43 -6.60 4.43
N ILE A 166 -9.19 -5.74 5.43
CA ILE A 166 -10.04 -5.61 6.63
C ILE A 166 -11.48 -5.34 6.21
N LYS A 167 -11.71 -4.32 5.38
CA LYS A 167 -13.05 -3.95 4.91
C LYS A 167 -13.74 -5.11 4.17
N THR A 168 -12.98 -5.85 3.36
CA THR A 168 -13.50 -7.03 2.66
C THR A 168 -13.88 -8.13 3.65
N GLN A 169 -13.06 -8.41 4.66
CA GLN A 169 -13.37 -9.40 5.70
C GLN A 169 -14.62 -9.02 6.50
N GLU A 170 -14.81 -7.74 6.82
CA GLU A 170 -16.00 -7.23 7.50
C GLU A 170 -17.27 -7.48 6.65
N GLN A 171 -17.23 -7.14 5.37
CA GLN A 171 -18.34 -7.38 4.43
C GLN A 171 -18.68 -8.86 4.30
N VAL A 172 -17.68 -9.74 4.22
CA VAL A 172 -17.90 -11.19 4.22
C VAL A 172 -18.53 -11.64 5.54
N GLY A 173 -18.06 -11.13 6.68
CA GLY A 173 -18.61 -11.43 7.98
C GLY A 173 -20.09 -11.02 8.12
N GLU A 174 -20.48 -9.86 7.58
CA GLU A 174 -21.88 -9.44 7.52
C GLU A 174 -22.73 -10.38 6.66
N ALA A 175 -22.25 -10.75 5.47
CA ALA A 175 -22.96 -11.69 4.61
C ALA A 175 -23.15 -13.07 5.27
N VAL A 176 -22.12 -13.57 5.96
CA VAL A 176 -22.18 -14.85 6.68
C VAL A 176 -23.18 -14.79 7.85
N LYS A 177 -23.28 -13.67 8.56
CA LYS A 177 -24.32 -13.47 9.60
C LYS A 177 -25.74 -13.56 9.02
N VAL A 178 -25.96 -13.04 7.80
CA VAL A 178 -27.24 -13.17 7.11
C VAL A 178 -27.54 -14.64 6.79
N VAL A 179 -26.55 -15.38 6.29
CA VAL A 179 -26.70 -16.82 6.00
C VAL A 179 -27.01 -17.62 7.28
N GLU A 180 -26.30 -17.35 8.38
CA GLU A 180 -26.58 -17.97 9.69
C GLU A 180 -28.01 -17.69 10.15
N SER A 181 -28.48 -16.45 9.99
CA SER A 181 -29.86 -16.06 10.32
C SER A 181 -30.91 -16.77 9.45
N ILE A 182 -30.63 -16.94 8.16
CA ILE A 182 -31.51 -17.69 7.24
C ILE A 182 -31.52 -19.17 7.65
N ALA A 183 -30.36 -19.77 7.88
CA ALA A 183 -30.24 -21.14 8.35
C ALA A 183 -31.03 -21.37 9.65
N GLY A 184 -30.90 -20.47 10.63
CA GLY A 184 -31.69 -20.53 11.87
C GLY A 184 -33.20 -20.49 11.64
N ARG A 185 -33.69 -19.59 10.76
CA ARG A 185 -35.11 -19.50 10.39
C ARG A 185 -35.59 -20.74 9.63
N THR A 186 -34.81 -21.25 8.68
CA THR A 186 -35.10 -22.47 7.93
C THR A 186 -35.15 -23.69 8.85
N ASN A 187 -34.27 -23.76 9.85
CA ASN A 187 -34.30 -24.82 10.86
C ASN A 187 -35.63 -24.81 11.64
N ILE A 188 -36.10 -23.65 12.09
CA ILE A 188 -37.40 -23.52 12.78
C ILE A 188 -38.56 -23.87 11.84
N LEU A 189 -38.54 -23.40 10.59
CA LEU A 189 -39.56 -23.74 9.59
C LEU A 189 -39.63 -25.25 9.34
N SER A 190 -38.48 -25.91 9.22
CA SER A 190 -38.39 -27.36 9.03
C SER A 190 -38.93 -28.15 10.24
N LEU A 191 -38.72 -27.62 11.46
CA LEU A 191 -39.25 -28.21 12.68
C LEU A 191 -40.78 -28.11 12.71
N ASN A 192 -41.34 -26.93 12.39
CA ASN A 192 -42.78 -26.73 12.30
C ASN A 192 -43.41 -27.66 11.25
N ALA A 193 -42.79 -27.78 10.07
CA ALA A 193 -43.24 -28.70 9.03
C ALA A 193 -43.18 -30.17 9.48
N SER A 194 -42.15 -30.55 10.26
CA SER A 194 -42.05 -31.90 10.84
C SER A 194 -43.16 -32.20 11.83
N ILE A 195 -43.54 -31.22 12.66
CA ILE A 195 -44.65 -31.34 13.63
C ILE A 195 -45.98 -31.48 12.89
N GLU A 196 -46.22 -30.67 11.87
CA GLU A 196 -47.48 -30.71 11.12
C GLU A 196 -47.61 -32.00 10.29
N ALA A 197 -46.50 -32.48 9.72
CA ALA A 197 -46.45 -33.79 9.06
C ALA A 197 -46.78 -34.94 10.03
N ALA A 198 -46.31 -34.87 11.29
CA ALA A 198 -46.66 -35.86 12.30
C ALA A 198 -48.14 -35.80 12.70
N ARG A 199 -48.73 -34.60 12.78
CA ARG A 199 -50.17 -34.40 13.05
C ARG A 199 -51.06 -34.94 11.94
N ALA A 200 -50.64 -34.82 10.68
CA ALA A 200 -51.37 -35.34 9.52
C ALA A 200 -51.36 -36.88 9.40
N GLY A 201 -50.64 -37.60 10.27
CA GLY A 201 -50.61 -39.07 10.29
C GLY A 201 -50.04 -39.65 8.99
N GLU A 202 -50.76 -40.60 8.37
CA GLU A 202 -50.30 -41.22 7.12
C GLU A 202 -50.17 -40.22 5.96
N ALA A 203 -51.06 -39.23 5.87
CA ALA A 203 -51.04 -38.24 4.80
C ALA A 203 -49.78 -37.33 4.84
N GLY A 204 -49.13 -37.23 6.01
CA GLY A 204 -47.94 -36.41 6.22
C GLY A 204 -46.60 -37.13 6.02
N ARG A 205 -46.56 -38.46 5.80
CA ARG A 205 -45.30 -39.23 5.75
C ARG A 205 -44.28 -38.69 4.74
N THR A 206 -44.71 -38.34 3.53
CA THR A 206 -43.82 -37.79 2.49
C THR A 206 -43.31 -36.39 2.86
N PHE A 207 -44.17 -35.56 3.47
CA PHE A 207 -43.78 -34.23 3.95
C PHE A 207 -42.79 -34.29 5.11
N ALA A 208 -42.88 -35.29 5.98
CA ALA A 208 -41.94 -35.49 7.08
C ALA A 208 -40.50 -35.73 6.59
N VAL A 209 -40.33 -36.45 5.47
CA VAL A 209 -39.01 -36.69 4.86
C VAL A 209 -38.41 -35.39 4.33
N VAL A 210 -39.21 -34.58 3.62
CA VAL A 210 -38.76 -33.28 3.10
C VAL A 210 -38.38 -32.34 4.26
N ALA A 211 -39.20 -32.28 5.30
CA ALA A 211 -38.93 -31.45 6.47
C ALA A 211 -37.61 -31.85 7.16
N LYS A 212 -37.32 -33.15 7.28
CA LYS A 212 -36.05 -33.64 7.82
C LYS A 212 -34.84 -33.24 6.95
N GLU A 213 -34.96 -33.30 5.63
CA GLU A 213 -33.86 -32.93 4.74
C GLU A 213 -33.59 -31.41 4.77
N VAL A 214 -34.65 -30.59 4.77
CA VAL A 214 -34.54 -29.14 4.94
C VAL A 214 -33.89 -28.78 6.27
N ARG A 215 -34.23 -29.50 7.35
CA ARG A 215 -33.61 -29.33 8.66
C ARG A 215 -32.10 -29.59 8.60
N LYS A 216 -31.71 -30.71 8.01
CA LYS A 216 -30.31 -31.09 7.86
C LYS A 216 -29.53 -30.06 7.05
N LEU A 217 -30.10 -29.58 5.93
CA LEU A 217 -29.50 -28.52 5.13
C LEU A 217 -29.32 -27.21 5.92
N ALA A 218 -30.28 -26.86 6.77
CA ALA A 218 -30.18 -25.69 7.64
C ALA A 218 -29.08 -25.86 8.71
N GLU A 219 -28.99 -27.03 9.35
CA GLU A 219 -27.94 -27.35 10.32
C GLU A 219 -26.54 -27.34 9.67
N ASP A 220 -26.42 -27.88 8.46
CA ASP A 220 -25.17 -27.87 7.69
C ASP A 220 -24.78 -26.45 7.24
N SER A 221 -25.76 -25.64 6.84
CA SER A 221 -25.56 -24.23 6.50
C SER A 221 -25.07 -23.42 7.71
N SER A 222 -25.65 -23.66 8.89
CA SER A 222 -25.22 -22.98 10.13
C SER A 222 -23.80 -23.38 10.53
N ARG A 223 -23.49 -24.69 10.45
CA ARG A 223 -22.14 -25.20 10.72
C ARG A 223 -21.11 -24.60 9.78
N SER A 224 -21.44 -24.46 8.49
CA SER A 224 -20.56 -23.88 7.49
C SER A 224 -20.33 -22.39 7.74
N SER A 225 -21.40 -21.65 8.06
CA SER A 225 -21.32 -20.23 8.42
C SER A 225 -20.42 -19.99 9.64
N LYS A 226 -20.54 -20.83 10.68
CA LYS A 226 -19.64 -20.79 11.86
C LYS A 226 -18.17 -21.01 11.50
N LYS A 227 -17.86 -22.01 10.67
CA LYS A 227 -16.48 -22.24 10.19
C LYS A 227 -15.93 -21.04 9.42
N ILE A 228 -16.74 -20.41 8.58
CA ILE A 228 -16.33 -19.21 7.84
C ILE A 228 -16.05 -18.06 8.81
N MET A 229 -16.90 -17.86 9.83
CA MET A 229 -16.64 -16.85 10.88
C MET A 229 -15.33 -17.10 11.63
N GLU A 230 -15.03 -18.37 11.98
CA GLU A 230 -13.76 -18.72 12.62
C GLU A 230 -12.54 -18.39 11.72
N MET A 231 -12.66 -18.62 10.40
CA MET A 231 -11.63 -18.25 9.43
C MET A 231 -11.45 -16.73 9.33
N ILE A 232 -12.55 -15.97 9.30
CA ILE A 232 -12.51 -14.49 9.31
C ILE A 232 -11.81 -14.00 10.57
N ASP A 233 -12.17 -14.52 11.75
CA ASP A 233 -11.55 -14.14 13.02
C ASP A 233 -10.06 -14.46 13.04
N LYS A 234 -9.65 -15.59 12.46
CA LYS A 234 -8.24 -15.96 12.30
C LYS A 234 -7.51 -14.95 11.41
N ASN A 235 -8.03 -14.67 10.22
CA ASN A 235 -7.43 -13.70 9.29
C ASN A 235 -7.31 -12.32 9.94
N MET A 236 -8.34 -11.88 10.67
CA MET A 236 -8.34 -10.61 11.38
C MET A 236 -7.32 -10.55 12.53
N ARG A 237 -6.95 -11.68 13.14
CA ARG A 237 -5.84 -11.73 14.10
C ARG A 237 -4.48 -11.62 13.39
N GLU A 238 -4.30 -12.31 12.27
CA GLU A 238 -3.07 -12.24 11.46
C GLU A 238 -2.82 -10.82 10.95
N ILE A 239 -3.86 -10.15 10.44
CA ILE A 239 -3.78 -8.74 10.01
C ILE A 239 -3.37 -7.81 11.16
N ARG A 240 -3.93 -8.01 12.36
CA ARG A 240 -3.56 -7.21 13.54
C ARG A 240 -2.11 -7.43 13.97
N GLN A 241 -1.60 -8.64 13.82
CA GLN A 241 -0.19 -8.95 14.11
C GLN A 241 0.75 -8.22 13.14
N ILE A 242 0.39 -8.14 11.85
CA ILE A 242 1.18 -7.40 10.85
C ILE A 242 1.20 -5.90 11.19
N LYS A 243 0.07 -5.30 11.57
CA LYS A 243 0.02 -3.89 12.00
C LYS A 243 0.86 -3.61 13.25
N TYR A 244 0.86 -4.53 14.21
CA TYR A 244 1.69 -4.38 15.41
C TYR A 244 3.19 -4.41 15.09
N GLN A 245 3.61 -5.23 14.12
CA GLN A 245 5.01 -5.25 13.65
C GLN A 245 5.39 -3.94 12.97
N GLU A 246 4.48 -3.32 12.21
CA GLU A 246 4.68 -2.00 11.60
C GLU A 246 4.90 -0.90 12.66
N GLU A 247 4.10 -0.88 13.73
CA GLU A 247 4.19 0.13 14.80
C GLU A 247 5.43 -0.03 15.69
N THR A 248 6.05 -1.22 15.70
CA THR A 248 7.19 -1.55 16.55
C THR A 248 8.53 -1.65 15.81
N SER A 249 8.56 -1.41 14.49
CA SER A 249 9.74 -1.41 13.62
C SER A 249 10.17 0.00 13.21
#